data_AF-A0A173S202-F1
#
_entry.id   AF-A0A173S202-F1
#
_cell.length_a   1.000
_cell.length_b   1.000
_cell.length_c   1.000
_cell.angle_alpha   90.00
_cell.angle_beta   90.00
_cell.angle_gamma   90.00
#
_symmetry.space_group_name_H-M   'P 1'
#
loop_
_entity.id
_entity.type
_entity.pdbx_description
1 polymer ?
#
loop_
_entity_poly.entity_id
_entity_poly.type
_entity_poly.pdbx_seq_one_letter_code
_entity_poly.pdbx_strand_id
1 'polypeptide(L)'
;MNRKNNRENLEKMMLVVLIAALAIVLGIVEAMLPIKLPIPGMKLGLANIMIVIGLYYLDVKDMLFVIILKTVLTTLLLGTFSMFFYGFVGAILSYIAMITVFKLGKNQVSLIGVSMIGGVMHNIGQIIVAMILIQTKAIAYYMMLLLPLGLVTGVAVGIVAKLTMSRLNEFDLFKKNYKLTA
;
A
#
# COMPACT_ATOMS: atom_id res chain seq x y z
N MET A 1 -12.86 3.18 34.93
CA MET A 1 -12.27 2.76 33.63
C MET A 1 -13.40 2.44 32.66
N ASN A 2 -13.52 3.16 31.54
CA ASN A 2 -14.72 3.15 30.70
C ASN A 2 -14.73 1.95 29.72
N ARG A 3 -15.55 0.93 29.98
CA ARG A 3 -15.60 -0.34 29.20
C ARG A 3 -15.80 -0.11 27.70
N LYS A 4 -16.56 0.92 27.33
CA LYS A 4 -16.82 1.28 25.92
C LYS A 4 -15.54 1.72 25.19
N ASN A 5 -14.76 2.60 25.79
CA ASN A 5 -13.50 3.09 25.22
C ASN A 5 -12.49 1.95 25.04
N ASN A 6 -12.42 1.02 25.99
CA ASN A 6 -11.53 -0.14 25.88
C ASN A 6 -11.91 -1.03 24.69
N ARG A 7 -13.21 -1.28 24.47
CA ARG A 7 -13.68 -2.06 23.33
C ARG A 7 -13.34 -1.40 21.99
N GLU A 8 -13.56 -0.09 21.87
CA GLU A 8 -13.22 0.65 20.65
C GLU A 8 -11.72 0.63 20.34
N ASN A 9 -10.88 0.78 21.37
CA ASN A 9 -9.42 0.68 21.20
C ASN A 9 -8.98 -0.72 20.76
N LEU A 10 -9.59 -1.77 21.32
CA LEU A 10 -9.33 -3.15 20.90
C LEU A 10 -9.77 -3.39 19.45
N GLU A 11 -10.96 -2.91 19.06
CA GLU A 11 -11.47 -3.00 17.69
C GLU A 11 -10.51 -2.33 16.69
N LYS A 12 -10.03 -1.12 16.99
CA LYS A 12 -9.03 -0.44 16.17
C LYS A 12 -7.72 -1.23 16.08
N MET A 13 -7.21 -1.69 17.23
CA MET A 13 -5.96 -2.47 17.27
C MET A 13 -6.08 -3.76 16.44
N MET A 14 -7.21 -4.46 16.51
CA MET A 14 -7.46 -5.65 15.70
C MET A 14 -7.45 -5.32 14.20
N LEU A 15 -8.05 -4.21 13.77
CA LEU A 15 -8.01 -3.80 12.37
C LEU A 15 -6.58 -3.49 11.89
N VAL A 16 -5.80 -2.77 12.70
CA VAL A 16 -4.40 -2.47 12.39
C VAL A 16 -3.58 -3.74 12.22
N VAL A 17 -3.69 -4.66 13.18
CA VAL A 17 -2.96 -5.93 13.16
C VAL A 17 -3.39 -6.79 11.98
N LEU A 18 -4.69 -6.89 11.70
CA LEU A 18 -5.22 -7.70 10.60
C LEU A 18 -4.75 -7.16 9.24
N ILE A 19 -4.85 -5.85 9.03
CA ILE A 19 -4.40 -5.21 7.78
C ILE A 19 -2.88 -5.38 7.62
N ALA A 20 -2.10 -5.18 8.68
CA ALA A 20 -0.65 -5.38 8.64
C ALA A 20 -0.27 -6.82 8.33
N ALA A 21 -0.87 -7.79 9.02
CA ALA A 21 -0.59 -9.21 8.84
C ALA A 21 -0.90 -9.65 7.41
N LEU A 22 -2.07 -9.29 6.87
CA LEU A 22 -2.44 -9.60 5.49
C LEU A 22 -1.51 -8.91 4.49
N ALA A 23 -1.10 -7.66 4.74
CA ALA A 23 -0.15 -6.97 3.87
C ALA A 23 1.23 -7.65 3.84
N ILE A 24 1.67 -8.20 4.97
CA ILE A 24 2.92 -8.96 5.07
C ILE A 24 2.78 -10.29 4.33
N VAL A 25 1.72 -11.06 4.61
CA VAL A 25 1.47 -12.36 3.97
C VAL A 25 1.38 -12.20 2.45
N LEU A 26 0.62 -11.24 1.95
CA LEU A 26 0.54 -10.97 0.51
C LEU A 26 1.89 -10.53 -0.07
N GLY A 27 2.70 -9.79 0.70
CA GLY A 27 4.07 -9.44 0.30
C GLY A 27 5.03 -10.63 0.26
N ILE A 28 4.80 -11.65 1.07
CA ILE A 28 5.53 -12.92 1.04
C ILE A 28 5.08 -13.74 -0.17
N VAL A 29 3.77 -13.92 -0.35
CA VAL A 29 3.19 -14.62 -1.52
C VAL A 29 3.71 -14.00 -2.83
N GLU A 30 3.74 -12.68 -2.91
CA GLU A 30 4.28 -11.95 -4.05
C GLU A 30 5.74 -12.26 -4.34
N ALA A 31 6.58 -12.40 -3.30
CA ALA A 31 7.99 -12.73 -3.46
C ALA A 31 8.23 -14.19 -3.90
N MET A 32 7.26 -15.08 -3.69
CA MET A 32 7.31 -16.48 -4.14
C MET A 32 6.95 -16.62 -5.63
N LEU A 33 6.34 -15.60 -6.24
CA LEU A 33 6.04 -15.61 -7.66
C LEU A 33 7.33 -15.42 -8.47
N PRO A 34 7.64 -16.29 -9.44
CA PRO A 34 8.89 -16.23 -10.21
C PRO A 34 8.84 -15.14 -11.30
N ILE A 35 8.58 -13.89 -10.91
CA ILE A 35 8.42 -12.75 -11.81
C ILE A 35 9.69 -11.90 -11.77
N LYS A 36 10.41 -11.85 -12.89
CA LYS A 36 11.60 -11.01 -13.03
C LYS A 36 11.18 -9.63 -13.58
N LEU A 37 11.25 -8.62 -12.72
CA LEU A 37 10.97 -7.24 -13.12
C LEU A 37 12.28 -6.46 -13.38
N PRO A 38 12.28 -5.45 -14.27
CA PRO A 38 13.48 -4.73 -14.69
C PRO A 38 14.30 -4.06 -13.59
N ILE A 39 13.66 -3.68 -12.48
CA ILE A 39 14.31 -3.03 -11.33
C ILE A 39 14.26 -3.95 -10.12
N PRO A 40 15.40 -4.21 -9.46
CA PRO A 40 15.45 -4.93 -8.20
C PRO A 40 14.53 -4.30 -7.15
N GLY A 41 13.72 -5.11 -6.48
CA GLY A 41 12.76 -4.65 -5.47
C GLY A 41 11.39 -4.21 -6.02
N MET A 42 11.23 -4.13 -7.33
CA MET A 42 9.91 -3.94 -7.94
C MET A 42 9.05 -5.18 -7.74
N LYS A 43 7.75 -4.96 -7.52
CA LYS A 43 6.77 -6.00 -7.18
C LYS A 43 5.45 -5.74 -7.92
N LEU A 44 4.55 -6.72 -7.99
CA LEU A 44 3.24 -6.57 -8.64
C LEU A 44 2.32 -5.59 -7.91
N GLY A 45 2.50 -5.40 -6.61
CA GLY A 45 1.64 -4.61 -5.74
C GLY A 45 0.58 -5.42 -4.98
N LEU A 46 0.70 -6.75 -4.84
CA LEU A 46 -0.26 -7.55 -4.05
C LEU A 46 -0.36 -7.04 -2.62
N ALA A 47 0.79 -6.77 -2.03
CA ALA A 47 0.88 -6.25 -0.69
C ALA A 47 0.29 -4.82 -0.56
N ASN A 48 0.10 -4.10 -1.67
CA ASN A 48 -0.50 -2.77 -1.71
C ASN A 48 -2.03 -2.82 -1.75
N ILE A 49 -2.64 -3.98 -2.04
CA ILE A 49 -4.10 -4.18 -1.88
C ILE A 49 -4.52 -3.80 -0.47
N MET A 50 -3.82 -4.31 0.54
CA MET A 50 -4.14 -4.00 1.94
C MET A 50 -3.81 -2.55 2.34
N ILE A 51 -2.88 -1.89 1.64
CA ILE A 51 -2.61 -0.47 1.86
C ILE A 51 -3.76 0.38 1.33
N VAL A 52 -4.26 0.06 0.13
CA VAL A 52 -5.45 0.71 -0.44
C VAL A 52 -6.66 0.46 0.43
N ILE A 53 -6.92 -0.78 0.84
CA ILE A 53 -8.02 -1.11 1.76
C ILE A 53 -7.88 -0.33 3.07
N GLY A 54 -6.70 -0.39 3.70
CA GLY A 54 -6.46 0.26 4.99
C GLY A 54 -6.64 1.79 4.95
N LEU A 55 -6.38 2.44 3.82
CA LEU A 55 -6.69 3.87 3.63
C LEU A 55 -8.16 4.21 3.94
N TYR A 56 -9.09 3.29 3.68
CA TYR A 56 -10.53 3.48 3.90
C TYR A 56 -11.02 3.02 5.27
N TYR A 57 -10.21 2.34 6.09
CA TYR A 57 -10.65 1.85 7.42
C TYR A 57 -9.82 2.37 8.59
N LEU A 58 -8.56 2.75 8.35
CA LEU A 58 -7.61 3.13 9.40
C LEU A 58 -7.29 4.62 9.34
N ASP A 59 -6.91 5.17 10.49
CA ASP A 59 -6.41 6.55 10.58
C ASP A 59 -5.00 6.68 10.00
N VAL A 60 -4.60 7.91 9.69
CA VAL A 60 -3.34 8.19 8.99
C VAL A 60 -2.14 7.63 9.75
N LYS A 61 -2.14 7.80 11.07
CA LYS A 61 -1.08 7.33 11.96
C LYS A 61 -0.98 5.80 11.94
N ASP A 62 -2.12 5.13 12.02
CA ASP A 62 -2.20 3.68 12.02
C ASP A 62 -1.74 3.09 10.68
N MET A 63 -2.10 3.73 9.56
CA MET A 63 -1.62 3.32 8.25
C MET A 63 -0.12 3.52 8.06
N LEU A 64 0.46 4.61 8.56
CA LEU A 64 1.92 4.78 8.55
C LEU A 64 2.60 3.67 9.35
N PHE A 65 2.04 3.32 10.52
CA PHE A 65 2.54 2.19 11.31
C PHE A 65 2.46 0.88 10.52
N VAL A 66 1.33 0.58 9.87
CA VAL A 66 1.16 -0.60 9.00
C VAL A 66 2.22 -0.63 7.90
N ILE A 67 2.45 0.47 7.20
CA ILE A 67 3.44 0.56 6.10
C ILE A 67 4.85 0.31 6.62
N ILE A 68 5.24 0.95 7.72
CA ILE A 68 6.55 0.77 8.35
C ILE A 68 6.72 -0.69 8.76
N LEU A 69 5.77 -1.22 9.55
CA LEU A 69 5.83 -2.57 10.09
C LEU A 69 5.91 -3.62 8.98
N LYS A 70 5.04 -3.53 7.97
CA LYS A 70 5.06 -4.40 6.80
C LYS A 70 6.40 -4.34 6.09
N THR A 71 6.92 -3.15 5.81
CA THR A 71 8.15 -3.00 5.02
C THR A 71 9.36 -3.53 5.77
N VAL A 72 9.46 -3.24 7.07
CA VAL A 72 10.51 -3.78 7.94
C VAL A 72 10.43 -5.30 7.98
N LEU A 73 9.26 -5.87 8.33
CA LEU A 73 9.12 -7.31 8.49
C LEU A 73 9.31 -8.08 7.18
N THR A 74 8.75 -7.61 6.07
CA THR A 74 8.95 -8.27 4.77
C THR A 74 10.40 -8.21 4.30
N THR A 75 11.13 -7.14 4.62
CA THR A 75 12.56 -7.07 4.30
C THR A 75 13.37 -8.00 5.20
N LEU A 76 13.10 -8.05 6.50
CA LEU A 76 13.79 -8.96 7.41
C LEU A 76 13.59 -10.44 7.02
N LEU A 77 12.41 -10.78 6.51
CA LEU A 77 12.08 -12.16 6.12
C LEU A 77 12.66 -12.57 4.76
N LEU A 78 12.75 -11.65 3.80
CA LEU A 78 12.94 -12.01 2.39
C LEU A 78 14.01 -11.20 1.65
N GLY A 79 14.48 -10.10 2.22
CA GLY A 79 15.14 -9.03 1.49
C GLY A 79 16.54 -8.69 1.96
N THR A 80 17.10 -7.69 1.28
CA THR A 80 18.36 -7.04 1.62
C THR A 80 18.10 -5.60 2.07
N PHE A 81 19.12 -4.94 2.59
CA PHE A 81 19.02 -3.53 3.00
C PHE A 81 18.61 -2.61 1.84
N SER A 82 19.02 -2.90 0.60
CA SER A 82 18.57 -2.14 -0.57
C SER A 82 17.07 -2.34 -0.84
N MET A 83 16.57 -3.58 -0.72
CA MET A 83 15.15 -3.89 -0.91
C MET A 83 14.26 -3.14 0.10
N PHE A 84 14.77 -2.92 1.32
CA PHE A 84 14.09 -2.09 2.32
C PHE A 84 13.85 -0.68 1.79
N PHE A 85 14.89 0.02 1.32
CA PHE A 85 14.73 1.40 0.84
C PHE A 85 13.83 1.49 -0.38
N TYR A 86 13.95 0.56 -1.33
CA TYR A 86 13.07 0.50 -2.50
C TYR A 86 11.60 0.42 -2.06
N GLY A 87 11.27 -0.52 -1.18
CA GLY A 87 9.91 -0.69 -0.67
C GLY A 87 9.45 0.48 0.20
N PHE A 88 10.32 0.99 1.06
CA PHE A 88 9.97 2.00 2.06
C PHE A 88 9.68 3.36 1.43
N VAL A 89 10.61 3.88 0.62
CA VAL A 89 10.44 5.18 -0.05
C VAL A 89 9.29 5.10 -1.05
N GLY A 90 9.19 4.01 -1.80
CA GLY A 90 8.07 3.73 -2.70
C GLY A 90 6.73 3.75 -1.96
N ALA A 91 6.61 3.00 -0.85
CA ALA A 91 5.37 2.92 -0.09
C ALA A 91 4.97 4.24 0.58
N ILE A 92 5.94 5.00 1.12
CA ILE A 92 5.67 6.32 1.71
C ILE A 92 5.18 7.30 0.63
N LEU A 93 5.89 7.40 -0.50
CA LEU A 93 5.51 8.32 -1.57
C LEU A 93 4.14 7.97 -2.14
N SER A 94 3.89 6.67 -2.35
CA SER A 94 2.60 6.13 -2.73
C SER A 94 1.49 6.52 -1.76
N TYR A 95 1.69 6.29 -0.46
CA TYR A 95 0.69 6.58 0.56
C TYR A 95 0.40 8.07 0.70
N ILE A 96 1.43 8.93 0.67
CA ILE A 96 1.27 10.40 0.69
C ILE A 96 0.44 10.87 -0.51
N ALA A 97 0.71 10.35 -1.70
CA ALA A 97 -0.07 10.72 -2.88
C ALA A 97 -1.52 10.24 -2.79
N MET A 98 -1.73 8.99 -2.37
CA MET A 98 -3.06 8.41 -2.19
C MET A 98 -3.89 9.19 -1.17
N ILE A 99 -3.34 9.52 0.01
CA ILE A 99 -4.07 10.26 1.03
C ILE A 99 -4.37 11.70 0.59
N THR A 100 -3.45 12.33 -0.15
CA THR A 100 -3.64 13.69 -0.67
C THR A 100 -4.82 13.71 -1.64
N VAL A 101 -4.83 12.78 -2.60
CA VAL A 101 -5.92 12.66 -3.56
C VAL A 101 -7.22 12.25 -2.89
N PHE A 102 -7.18 11.32 -1.94
CA PHE A 102 -8.36 10.89 -1.18
C PHE A 102 -9.02 12.07 -0.43
N LYS A 103 -8.22 12.93 0.20
CA LYS A 103 -8.72 14.10 0.94
C LYS A 103 -9.20 15.23 0.01
N LEU A 104 -8.48 15.51 -1.07
CA LEU A 104 -8.81 16.60 -1.99
C LEU A 104 -9.96 16.24 -2.93
N GLY A 105 -9.98 15.00 -3.40
CA GLY A 105 -10.92 14.51 -4.40
C GLY A 105 -12.33 14.22 -3.86
N LYS A 106 -12.49 14.05 -2.54
CA LYS A 106 -13.76 13.70 -1.89
C LYS A 106 -14.50 12.60 -2.68
N ASN A 107 -15.76 12.84 -3.06
CA ASN A 107 -16.62 11.91 -3.79
C ASN A 107 -16.30 11.75 -5.29
N GLN A 108 -15.38 12.55 -5.82
CA GLN A 108 -15.12 12.61 -7.26
C GLN A 108 -14.04 11.63 -7.70
N VAL A 109 -13.26 11.07 -6.76
CA VAL A 109 -12.17 10.14 -7.09
C VAL A 109 -12.58 8.72 -6.73
N SER A 110 -12.55 7.84 -7.73
CA SER A 110 -12.82 6.43 -7.52
C SER A 110 -11.67 5.75 -6.75
N LEU A 111 -12.00 4.69 -6.02
CA LEU A 111 -11.01 3.84 -5.35
C LEU A 111 -9.93 3.33 -6.31
N ILE A 112 -10.32 2.99 -7.54
CA ILE A 112 -9.41 2.56 -8.59
C ILE A 112 -8.43 3.69 -8.96
N GLY A 113 -8.93 4.92 -9.10
CA GLY A 113 -8.10 6.10 -9.37
C GLY A 113 -7.08 6.39 -8.25
N VAL A 114 -7.50 6.28 -6.98
CA VAL A 114 -6.57 6.39 -5.84
C VAL A 114 -5.48 5.33 -5.93
N SER A 115 -5.85 4.08 -6.22
CA SER A 115 -4.91 2.96 -6.37
C SER A 115 -3.94 3.15 -7.54
N MET A 116 -4.40 3.66 -8.68
CA MET A 116 -3.56 4.00 -9.84
C MET A 116 -2.48 5.02 -9.49
N ILE A 117 -2.86 6.09 -8.78
CA ILE A 117 -1.90 7.11 -8.32
C ILE A 117 -0.91 6.51 -7.33
N GLY A 118 -1.41 5.66 -6.43
CA GLY A 118 -0.56 4.88 -5.52
C GLY A 118 0.46 4.03 -6.25
N GLY A 119 0.06 3.26 -7.27
CA GLY A 119 0.95 2.40 -8.05
C GLY A 119 2.03 3.18 -8.80
N VAL A 120 1.64 4.27 -9.47
CA VAL A 120 2.59 5.18 -10.16
C VAL A 120 3.60 5.78 -9.19
N MET A 121 3.14 6.35 -8.08
CA MET A 121 4.01 7.01 -7.10
C MET A 121 4.91 6.02 -6.36
N HIS A 122 4.47 4.77 -6.19
CA HIS A 122 5.33 3.71 -5.67
C HIS A 122 6.52 3.45 -6.58
N ASN A 123 6.27 3.31 -7.89
CA ASN A 123 7.32 3.08 -8.88
C ASN A 123 8.27 4.27 -8.99
N ILE A 124 7.75 5.50 -8.90
CA ILE A 124 8.57 6.71 -8.84
C ILE A 124 9.51 6.67 -7.63
N GLY A 125 9.01 6.33 -6.44
CA GLY A 125 9.84 6.21 -5.25
C GLY A 125 10.94 5.16 -5.38
N GLN A 126 10.62 4.01 -5.99
CA GLN A 126 11.61 2.96 -6.29
C GLN A 126 12.70 3.43 -7.25
N ILE A 127 12.33 4.14 -8.32
CA ILE A 127 13.27 4.73 -9.28
C ILE A 127 14.19 5.75 -8.59
N ILE A 128 13.65 6.60 -7.72
CA ILE A 128 14.45 7.59 -6.97
C ILE A 128 15.52 6.89 -6.13
N VAL A 129 15.15 5.85 -5.40
CA VAL A 129 16.11 5.05 -4.63
C VAL A 129 17.12 4.35 -5.55
N ALA A 130 16.69 3.84 -6.70
CA ALA A 130 17.57 3.16 -7.65
C ALA A 130 18.64 4.10 -8.20
N MET A 131 18.27 5.33 -8.55
CA MET A 131 19.22 6.34 -9.01
C MET A 131 20.25 6.70 -7.93
N ILE A 132 19.84 6.73 -6.66
CA ILE A 132 20.73 7.03 -5.53
C ILE A 132 21.70 5.86 -5.28
N LEU A 133 21.18 4.62 -5.20
CA LEU A 133 21.98 3.45 -4.85
C LEU A 133 22.91 3.00 -5.98
N ILE A 134 22.46 3.07 -7.23
CA ILE A 134 23.23 2.67 -8.42
C ILE A 134 24.05 3.85 -8.98
N GLN A 135 23.84 5.06 -8.46
CA GLN A 135 24.56 6.29 -8.83
C GLN A 135 24.51 6.64 -10.32
N THR A 136 23.39 6.34 -10.98
CA THR A 136 23.18 6.70 -12.39
C THR A 136 21.79 7.22 -12.67
N LYS A 137 21.72 8.38 -13.33
CA LYS A 137 20.46 8.99 -13.77
C LYS A 137 19.85 8.26 -14.96
N ALA A 138 20.61 7.41 -15.65
CA ALA A 138 20.11 6.61 -16.77
C ALA A 138 18.96 5.68 -16.34
N ILE A 139 18.86 5.34 -15.05
CA ILE A 139 17.73 4.54 -14.55
C ILE A 139 16.39 5.26 -14.69
N ALA A 140 16.36 6.60 -14.77
CA ALA A 140 15.13 7.34 -15.03
C ALA A 140 14.43 6.91 -16.33
N TYR A 141 15.17 6.40 -17.34
CA TYR A 141 14.56 5.90 -18.58
C TYR A 141 13.61 4.71 -18.35
N TYR A 142 13.78 3.94 -17.28
CA TYR A 142 12.83 2.88 -16.91
C TYR A 142 11.44 3.44 -16.55
N MET A 143 11.31 4.73 -16.20
CA MET A 143 10.00 5.34 -15.93
C MET A 143 9.05 5.23 -17.14
N MET A 144 9.58 5.27 -18.37
CA MET A 144 8.77 5.10 -19.58
C MET A 144 8.01 3.76 -19.58
N LEU A 145 8.60 2.71 -19.01
CA LEU A 145 7.97 1.40 -18.87
C LEU A 145 7.22 1.27 -17.53
N LEU A 146 7.75 1.84 -16.45
CA LEU A 146 7.20 1.65 -15.11
C LEU A 146 5.97 2.48 -14.81
N LEU A 147 5.80 3.64 -15.42
CA LEU A 147 4.59 4.44 -15.21
C LEU A 147 3.36 3.71 -15.77
N PRO A 148 3.35 3.18 -17.02
CA PRO A 148 2.26 2.34 -17.51
C PRO A 148 2.03 1.09 -16.64
N LEU A 149 3.10 0.40 -16.22
CA LEU A 149 2.96 -0.77 -15.34
C LEU A 149 2.33 -0.39 -14.00
N GLY A 150 2.72 0.73 -13.39
CA GLY A 150 2.13 1.23 -12.15
C GLY A 150 0.65 1.58 -12.29
N LEU A 151 0.23 2.08 -13.45
CA LEU A 151 -1.19 2.29 -13.76
C LEU A 151 -1.93 0.96 -13.86
N VAL A 152 -1.41 0.01 -14.64
CA VAL A 152 -2.05 -1.30 -14.87
C VAL A 152 -2.16 -2.08 -13.56
N THR A 153 -1.08 -2.18 -12.79
CA THR A 153 -1.11 -2.83 -11.49
C THR A 153 -2.01 -2.07 -10.53
N GLY A 154 -1.98 -0.73 -10.55
CA GLY A 154 -2.88 0.10 -9.75
C GLY A 154 -4.36 -0.14 -10.07
N VAL A 155 -4.74 -0.35 -11.34
CA VAL A 155 -6.09 -0.76 -11.73
C VAL A 155 -6.43 -2.12 -11.14
N ALA A 156 -5.57 -3.12 -11.34
CA ALA A 156 -5.81 -4.48 -10.83
C ALA A 156 -5.95 -4.50 -9.30
N VAL A 157 -5.03 -3.85 -8.58
CA VAL A 157 -5.06 -3.69 -7.13
C VAL A 157 -6.33 -2.97 -6.68
N GLY A 158 -6.74 -1.91 -7.39
CA GLY A 158 -7.95 -1.16 -7.09
C GLY A 158 -9.22 -1.99 -7.27
N ILE A 159 -9.33 -2.79 -8.33
CA ILE A 159 -10.46 -3.69 -8.55
C ILE A 159 -10.54 -4.73 -7.42
N VAL A 160 -9.41 -5.38 -7.10
CA VAL A 160 -9.37 -6.39 -6.03
C VAL A 160 -9.71 -5.77 -4.68
N ALA A 161 -9.19 -4.58 -4.38
CA ALA A 161 -9.52 -3.86 -3.15
C ALA A 161 -11.03 -3.52 -3.09
N LYS A 162 -11.61 -3.02 -4.18
CA LYS A 162 -13.05 -2.72 -4.25
C LYS A 162 -13.92 -3.95 -3.99
N LEU A 163 -13.60 -5.08 -4.65
CA LEU A 163 -14.32 -6.34 -4.46
C LEU A 163 -14.19 -6.85 -3.03
N THR A 164 -12.97 -6.83 -2.48
CA THR A 164 -12.72 -7.25 -1.09
C THR A 164 -13.51 -6.38 -0.10
N MET A 165 -13.48 -5.05 -0.28
CA MET A 165 -14.19 -4.10 0.59
C MET A 165 -15.71 -4.29 0.57
N SER A 166 -16.29 -4.66 -0.58
CA SER A 166 -17.72 -4.95 -0.66
C SER A 166 -18.14 -6.08 0.28
N ARG A 167 -17.28 -7.08 0.49
CA ARG A 167 -17.51 -8.19 1.41
C ARG A 167 -17.12 -7.86 2.84
N LEU A 168 -16.01 -7.12 3.04
CA LEU A 168 -15.60 -6.70 4.38
C LEU A 168 -16.69 -5.87 5.08
N ASN A 169 -17.44 -5.07 4.32
CA ASN A 169 -18.53 -4.25 4.85
C ASN A 169 -19.76 -5.03 5.33
N GLU A 170 -19.80 -6.35 5.11
CA GLU A 170 -20.79 -7.23 5.72
C GLU A 170 -20.50 -7.47 7.21
N PHE A 171 -19.24 -7.27 7.64
CA PHE A 171 -18.84 -7.40 9.04
C PHE A 171 -18.94 -6.06 9.80
N ASP A 172 -19.57 -6.07 10.98
CA ASP A 172 -19.79 -4.88 11.81
C ASP A 172 -18.50 -4.11 12.12
N LEU A 173 -17.40 -4.82 12.36
CA LEU A 173 -16.10 -4.23 12.68
C LEU A 173 -15.61 -3.29 11.56
N PHE A 174 -15.73 -3.73 10.31
CA PHE A 174 -15.30 -2.96 9.14
C PHE A 174 -16.32 -1.88 8.79
N LYS A 175 -17.61 -2.22 8.81
CA LYS A 175 -18.70 -1.27 8.52
C LYS A 175 -18.66 -0.03 9.42
N LYS A 176 -18.39 -0.23 10.72
CA LYS A 176 -18.29 0.86 11.71
C LYS A 176 -17.11 1.81 11.45
N ASN A 177 -16.00 1.30 10.94
CA ASN A 177 -14.76 2.06 10.72
C ASN A 177 -14.57 2.49 9.25
N TYR A 178 -15.54 2.18 8.39
CA TYR A 178 -15.48 2.50 6.98
C TYR A 178 -15.57 4.01 6.74
N LYS A 179 -14.59 4.57 6.02
CA LYS A 179 -14.52 5.97 5.60
C LYS A 179 -15.06 6.11 4.19
N LEU A 180 -16.39 6.14 4.05
CA LEU A 180 -17.07 6.64 2.86
C LEU A 180 -17.34 8.10 3.20
N THR A 181 -16.61 8.99 2.52
CA THR A 181 -16.93 10.41 2.33
C THR A 181 -18.20 10.88 3.06
N ALA A 182 -17.98 11.32 4.31
CA ALA A 182 -18.80 12.37 4.89
C ALA A 182 -18.53 13.68 4.12
#